data_AF-A0A3R7RME9-F1
#
_entry.id   AF-A0A3R7RME9-F1
#
_cell.length_a   1.000
_cell.length_b   1.000
_cell.length_c   1.000
_cell.angle_alpha   90.00
_cell.angle_beta   90.00
_cell.angle_gamma   90.00
#
_symmetry.space_group_name_H-M   'P 1'
#
loop_
_entity.id
_entity.type
_entity.pdbx_description
1 polymer ?
#
loop_
_entity_poly.entity_id
_entity_poly.type
_entity_poly.pdbx_seq_one_letter_code
_entity_poly.pdbx_strand_id
1 'polypeptide(L)'
;MASNNMMGKLTTWRAGSLGFRTGVITLICILLNIIALYFIRRLFLDRWGGSHPRRPHRDRTSRAGGSKRKNRRHDGEGAIKKSLPCLLLLLGIPGSGKTTWVNQYVETCDRSFVIVNEDSVQGAVTAEKNDSSWEAEVRGAIISGIVQQLKEKQNVVLDDSLRVMDEKFRHDIITAAPACNLLVKQFPIKAFYAYTRLLKDAEEGNGGSYLTEIELEELEMSFDKAWASMKLEGWNPLLDTSYSRSKHN
;
A
#
# COMPACT_ATOMS: atom_id res chain seq x y z
N MET A 1 77.54 6.67 8.15
CA MET A 1 77.25 8.06 7.74
C MET A 1 76.73 8.05 6.31
N ALA A 2 75.43 8.28 6.12
CA ALA A 2 74.80 8.85 4.92
C ALA A 2 73.28 8.83 5.18
N SER A 3 72.76 9.97 5.65
CA SER A 3 71.34 10.25 5.80
C SER A 3 70.84 10.77 4.46
N ASN A 4 69.73 10.24 3.94
CA ASN A 4 69.00 10.86 2.83
C ASN A 4 67.49 10.80 3.13
N ASN A 5 67.00 11.95 3.57
CA ASN A 5 65.59 12.32 3.66
C ASN A 5 65.01 12.47 2.25
N MET A 6 63.90 11.80 1.93
CA MET A 6 63.03 12.19 0.82
C MET A 6 61.71 12.75 1.34
N MET A 7 61.77 14.08 1.42
CA MET A 7 60.74 15.10 1.39
C MET A 7 59.40 14.71 0.74
N GLY A 8 58.32 14.75 1.51
CA GLY A 8 56.94 14.69 1.02
C GLY A 8 56.55 15.96 0.27
N LYS A 9 55.97 15.81 -0.91
CA LYS A 9 55.34 16.90 -1.67
C LYS A 9 53.88 17.06 -1.23
N LEU A 10 53.61 18.09 -0.44
CA LEU A 10 52.27 18.62 -0.19
C LEU A 10 51.80 19.38 -1.44
N THR A 11 50.79 18.83 -2.12
CA THR A 11 50.07 19.49 -3.22
C THR A 11 49.06 20.48 -2.64
N THR A 12 49.42 21.76 -2.61
CA THR A 12 48.50 22.85 -2.30
C THR A 12 47.56 23.09 -3.49
N TRP A 13 46.30 22.71 -3.36
CA TRP A 13 45.24 23.04 -4.31
C TRP A 13 44.91 24.53 -4.20
N ARG A 14 45.31 25.33 -5.19
CA ARG A 14 44.76 26.67 -5.41
C ARG A 14 43.35 26.51 -5.99
N ALA A 15 42.34 26.54 -5.13
CA ALA A 15 40.95 26.75 -5.54
C ALA A 15 40.81 28.19 -6.05
N GLY A 16 41.00 28.37 -7.36
CA GLY A 16 40.77 29.65 -8.04
C GLY A 16 39.30 30.07 -7.93
N SER A 17 39.07 31.38 -7.92
CA SER A 17 37.77 32.08 -7.74
C SER A 17 36.64 31.68 -8.71
N LEU A 18 36.86 30.71 -9.59
CA LEU A 18 35.87 30.17 -10.54
C LEU A 18 34.81 29.31 -9.83
N GLY A 19 35.19 28.53 -8.81
CA GLY A 19 34.28 27.63 -8.08
C GLY A 19 33.26 28.37 -7.21
N PHE A 20 33.59 29.59 -6.77
CA PHE A 20 32.69 30.41 -5.97
C PHE A 20 31.52 30.95 -6.82
N ARG A 21 31.78 31.36 -8.07
CA ARG A 21 30.74 31.88 -8.96
C ARG A 21 29.74 30.81 -9.37
N THR A 22 30.21 29.60 -9.68
CA THR A 22 29.33 28.46 -9.98
C THR A 22 28.53 28.02 -8.76
N GLY A 23 29.16 27.98 -7.57
CA GLY A 23 28.45 27.70 -6.32
C GLY A 23 27.30 28.68 -6.05
N VAL A 24 27.56 29.99 -6.19
CA VAL A 24 26.53 31.02 -6.00
C VAL A 24 25.39 30.88 -7.00
N ILE A 25 25.69 30.61 -8.28
CA ILE A 25 24.64 30.40 -9.31
C ILE A 25 23.78 29.19 -8.99
N THR A 26 24.39 28.05 -8.61
CA THR A 26 23.63 26.85 -8.24
C THR A 26 22.70 27.08 -7.04
N LEU A 27 23.17 27.84 -6.05
CA LEU A 27 22.40 28.15 -4.85
C LEU A 27 21.20 29.06 -5.17
N ILE A 28 21.37 30.03 -6.08
CA ILE A 28 20.28 30.86 -6.60
C ILE A 28 19.25 30.01 -7.36
N CYS A 29 19.68 29.06 -8.21
CA CYS A 29 18.78 28.16 -8.93
C CYS A 29 17.95 27.27 -7.98
N ILE A 30 18.56 26.76 -6.92
CA ILE A 30 17.85 25.97 -5.90
C ILE A 30 16.83 26.85 -5.18
N LEU A 31 17.20 28.07 -4.79
CA LEU A 31 16.30 29.01 -4.12
C LEU A 31 15.08 29.35 -4.99
N LEU A 32 15.30 29.61 -6.29
CA LEU A 32 14.22 29.90 -7.24
C LEU A 32 13.27 28.70 -7.41
N ASN A 33 13.79 27.46 -7.43
CA ASN A 33 12.95 26.26 -7.47
C ASN A 33 12.08 26.11 -6.22
N ILE A 34 12.63 26.39 -5.03
CA ILE A 34 11.86 26.35 -3.78
C ILE A 34 10.76 27.42 -3.77
N ILE A 35 11.08 28.64 -4.23
CA ILE A 35 10.11 29.73 -4.34
C ILE A 35 9.00 29.38 -5.35
N ALA A 36 9.35 28.82 -6.51
CA ALA A 36 8.38 28.37 -7.50
C ALA A 36 7.43 27.29 -6.94
N LEU A 37 7.97 26.29 -6.25
CA LEU A 37 7.17 25.26 -5.57
C LEU A 37 6.27 25.84 -4.48
N TYR A 38 6.75 26.83 -3.72
CA TYR A 38 5.95 27.54 -2.73
C TYR A 38 4.79 28.31 -3.37
N PHE A 39 5.03 29.02 -4.47
CA PHE A 39 3.97 29.73 -5.20
C PHE A 39 2.98 28.77 -5.87
N ILE A 40 3.44 27.64 -6.43
CA ILE A 40 2.53 26.61 -6.97
C ILE A 40 1.65 26.06 -5.86
N ARG A 41 2.21 25.70 -4.70
CA ARG A 41 1.39 25.25 -3.55
C ARG A 41 0.42 26.33 -3.11
N ARG A 42 0.85 27.59 -2.99
CA ARG A 42 0.01 28.69 -2.51
C ARG A 42 -1.10 29.08 -3.49
N LEU A 43 -0.84 29.06 -4.80
CA LEU A 43 -1.81 29.45 -5.84
C LEU A 43 -2.76 28.31 -6.22
N PHE A 44 -2.37 27.04 -6.03
CA PHE A 44 -3.21 25.88 -6.39
C PHE A 44 -3.92 25.23 -5.20
N LEU A 45 -3.66 25.61 -3.93
CA LEU A 45 -4.41 25.11 -2.78
C LEU A 45 -5.89 25.56 -2.79
N ASP A 46 -6.18 26.78 -3.27
CA ASP A 46 -7.55 27.32 -3.30
C ASP A 46 -8.44 26.67 -4.37
N ARG A 47 -7.87 25.83 -5.26
CA ARG A 47 -8.62 25.12 -6.30
C ARG A 47 -8.98 23.67 -5.92
N TRP A 48 -8.49 23.18 -4.78
CA TRP A 48 -8.80 21.84 -4.24
C TRP A 48 -9.54 21.90 -2.89
N GLY A 49 -9.85 23.09 -2.38
CA GLY A 49 -10.76 23.32 -1.27
C GLY A 49 -12.20 23.46 -1.74
N GLY A 50 -12.91 22.33 -1.89
CA GLY A 50 -14.35 22.30 -2.16
C GLY A 50 -15.17 22.84 -0.98
N SER A 51 -15.18 24.17 -0.82
CA SER A 51 -16.10 24.89 0.05
C SER A 51 -17.53 24.70 -0.45
N HIS A 52 -18.35 24.05 0.36
CA HIS A 52 -19.81 23.97 0.18
C HIS A 52 -20.44 25.38 0.14
N PRO A 53 -21.18 25.74 -0.93
CA PRO A 53 -22.16 26.80 -0.82
C PRO A 53 -23.43 26.19 -0.21
N ARG A 54 -23.65 26.47 1.07
CA ARG A 54 -24.98 26.37 1.70
C ARG A 54 -25.94 27.25 0.90
N ARG A 55 -26.84 26.64 0.13
CA ARG A 55 -27.97 27.38 -0.47
C ARG A 55 -29.01 27.66 0.62
N PRO A 56 -29.52 28.89 0.71
CA PRO A 56 -30.52 29.26 1.69
C PRO A 56 -31.90 28.72 1.29
N HIS A 57 -32.69 28.48 2.34
CA HIS A 57 -34.13 28.25 2.36
C HIS A 57 -34.89 28.99 1.24
N ARG A 58 -35.74 28.24 0.52
CA ARG A 58 -36.89 28.84 -0.16
C ARG A 58 -38.13 28.03 0.16
N ASP A 59 -38.96 28.64 0.99
CA ASP A 59 -40.29 28.19 1.35
C ASP A 59 -41.17 28.07 0.10
N ARG A 60 -41.91 26.97 0.00
CA ARG A 60 -43.13 26.89 -0.80
C ARG A 60 -44.12 25.91 -0.19
N THR A 61 -44.95 26.49 0.66
CA THR A 61 -46.38 26.25 0.91
C THR A 61 -47.07 25.04 0.25
N SER A 62 -47.82 24.36 1.14
CA SER A 62 -49.14 23.72 0.94
C SER A 62 -49.24 22.48 0.05
N ARG A 63 -49.44 21.31 0.68
CA ARG A 63 -50.77 20.68 0.74
C ARG A 63 -50.77 19.46 1.66
N ALA A 64 -51.90 19.30 2.34
CA ALA A 64 -52.18 18.33 3.38
C ALA A 64 -52.02 16.88 2.92
N GLY A 65 -51.46 16.06 3.80
CA GLY A 65 -51.37 14.62 3.65
C GLY A 65 -51.03 14.00 5.00
N GLY A 66 -52.06 13.77 5.82
CA GLY A 66 -51.93 13.15 7.13
C GLY A 66 -51.34 11.74 7.00
N SER A 67 -50.09 11.59 7.43
CA SER A 67 -49.40 10.31 7.53
C SER A 67 -48.81 10.24 8.94
N LYS A 68 -49.34 9.29 9.73
CA LYS A 68 -48.92 8.97 11.09
C LYS A 68 -47.42 8.66 11.12
N ARG A 69 -46.59 9.68 11.35
CA ARG A 69 -45.17 9.49 11.69
C ARG A 69 -45.08 9.06 13.14
N LYS A 70 -44.86 7.75 13.29
CA LYS A 70 -44.38 7.10 14.51
C LYS A 70 -43.13 7.85 14.96
N ASN A 71 -43.21 8.52 16.10
CA ASN A 71 -42.06 9.08 16.81
C ASN A 71 -41.08 7.94 17.15
N ARG A 72 -40.09 7.71 16.28
CA ARG A 72 -38.85 7.07 16.69
C ARG A 72 -37.97 8.17 17.25
N ARG A 73 -37.97 8.23 18.57
CA ARG A 73 -37.00 8.98 19.36
C ARG A 73 -35.60 8.64 18.85
N HIS A 74 -34.88 9.64 18.39
CA HIS A 74 -33.44 9.61 18.27
C HIS A 74 -32.87 9.86 19.67
N ASP A 75 -33.01 8.84 20.53
CA ASP A 75 -32.08 8.61 21.63
C ASP A 75 -30.93 7.85 20.94
N GLY A 76 -29.73 8.36 20.79
CA GLY A 76 -28.82 8.72 21.86
C GLY A 76 -27.55 7.90 21.60
N GLU A 77 -26.41 8.59 21.54
CA GLU A 77 -25.04 8.05 21.54
C GLU A 77 -24.62 7.11 20.40
N GLY A 78 -23.57 7.54 19.69
CA GLY A 78 -22.82 6.74 18.73
C GLY A 78 -22.17 5.53 19.40
N ALA A 79 -22.95 4.48 19.60
CA ALA A 79 -22.44 3.14 19.68
C ALA A 79 -21.66 2.92 18.39
N ILE A 80 -20.33 3.00 18.47
CA ILE A 80 -19.41 2.46 17.48
C ILE A 80 -19.91 1.04 17.29
N LYS A 81 -20.64 0.79 16.19
CA LYS A 81 -20.98 -0.57 15.80
C LYS A 81 -19.64 -1.27 15.76
N LYS A 82 -19.42 -2.24 16.65
CA LYS A 82 -18.20 -3.05 16.69
C LYS A 82 -18.19 -3.85 15.39
N SER A 83 -17.78 -3.19 14.29
CA SER A 83 -17.59 -3.83 13.00
C SER A 83 -16.53 -4.88 13.19
N LEU A 84 -16.76 -6.05 12.59
CA LEU A 84 -15.73 -7.08 12.56
C LEU A 84 -14.47 -6.51 11.91
N PRO A 85 -13.28 -6.89 12.39
CA PRO A 85 -12.03 -6.51 11.73
C PRO A 85 -12.01 -7.03 10.30
N CYS A 86 -11.25 -6.36 9.45
CA CYS A 86 -11.10 -6.71 8.05
C CYS A 86 -9.76 -7.42 7.81
N LEU A 87 -9.78 -8.53 7.07
CA LEU A 87 -8.60 -9.12 6.46
C LEU A 87 -8.64 -8.85 4.96
N LEU A 88 -7.67 -8.09 4.46
CA LEU A 88 -7.51 -7.76 3.05
C LEU A 88 -6.33 -8.55 2.45
N LEU A 89 -6.61 -9.37 1.45
CA LEU A 89 -5.57 -10.00 0.64
C LEU A 89 -5.31 -9.20 -0.63
N LEU A 90 -4.03 -9.04 -0.97
CA LEU A 90 -3.60 -8.42 -2.23
C LEU A 90 -3.29 -9.52 -3.24
N LEU A 91 -4.24 -9.81 -4.13
CA LEU A 91 -4.07 -10.84 -5.15
C LEU A 91 -3.41 -10.24 -6.40
N GLY A 92 -2.22 -10.71 -6.75
CA GLY A 92 -1.51 -10.31 -7.96
C GLY A 92 -0.08 -10.86 -8.01
N ILE A 93 0.46 -11.04 -9.21
CA ILE A 93 1.85 -11.50 -9.42
C ILE A 93 2.89 -10.47 -8.92
N PRO A 94 4.13 -10.87 -8.61
CA PRO A 94 5.22 -9.91 -8.32
C PRO A 94 5.35 -8.86 -9.44
N GLY A 95 5.67 -7.61 -9.09
CA GLY A 95 5.71 -6.50 -10.06
C GLY A 95 4.36 -5.90 -10.45
N SER A 96 3.23 -6.43 -9.95
CA SER A 96 1.89 -5.90 -10.27
C SER A 96 1.56 -4.55 -9.61
N GLY A 97 2.37 -4.10 -8.65
CA GLY A 97 2.19 -2.83 -7.94
C GLY A 97 1.42 -2.93 -6.61
N LYS A 98 1.30 -4.14 -6.02
CA LYS A 98 0.66 -4.36 -4.71
C LYS A 98 1.26 -3.49 -3.61
N THR A 99 2.58 -3.59 -3.41
CA THR A 99 3.30 -2.84 -2.37
C THR A 99 3.20 -1.32 -2.59
N THR A 100 3.28 -0.87 -3.85
CA THR A 100 3.06 0.56 -4.17
C THR A 100 1.65 1.01 -3.79
N TRP A 101 0.64 0.20 -4.11
CA TRP A 101 -0.74 0.52 -3.81
C TRP A 101 -1.01 0.50 -2.30
N VAL A 102 -0.51 -0.49 -1.56
CA VAL A 102 -0.77 -0.59 -0.11
C VAL A 102 -0.13 0.57 0.64
N ASN A 103 1.09 0.98 0.26
CA ASN A 103 1.75 2.14 0.85
C ASN A 103 0.91 3.41 0.63
N GLN A 104 0.43 3.63 -0.60
CA GLN A 104 -0.44 4.78 -0.90
C GLN A 104 -1.79 4.72 -0.19
N TYR A 105 -2.41 3.53 -0.15
CA TYR A 105 -3.73 3.32 0.44
C TYR A 105 -3.71 3.52 1.95
N VAL A 106 -2.73 2.93 2.64
CA VAL A 106 -2.58 3.07 4.10
C VAL A 106 -2.26 4.51 4.47
N GLU A 107 -1.39 5.19 3.72
CA GLU A 107 -1.04 6.59 3.99
C GLU A 107 -2.21 7.56 3.78
N THR A 108 -3.01 7.33 2.74
CA THR A 108 -3.98 8.31 2.22
C THR A 108 -5.42 8.01 2.63
N CYS A 109 -5.81 6.75 2.66
CA CYS A 109 -7.20 6.34 2.76
C CYS A 109 -7.53 5.75 4.13
N ASP A 110 -6.72 4.80 4.61
CA ASP A 110 -7.02 4.10 5.87
C ASP A 110 -5.77 3.64 6.62
N ARG A 111 -5.40 4.40 7.65
CA ARG A 111 -4.27 4.11 8.54
C ARG A 111 -4.54 3.01 9.55
N SER A 112 -5.76 2.46 9.59
CA SER A 112 -6.10 1.41 10.55
C SER A 112 -5.61 0.02 10.12
N PHE A 113 -5.08 -0.12 8.90
CA PHE A 113 -4.55 -1.38 8.39
C PHE A 113 -3.13 -1.60 8.87
N VAL A 114 -2.90 -2.75 9.51
CA VAL A 114 -1.57 -3.29 9.77
C VAL A 114 -1.14 -4.12 8.56
N ILE A 115 0.02 -3.81 8.02
CA ILE A 115 0.62 -4.56 6.93
C ILE A 115 1.38 -5.75 7.53
N VAL A 116 1.03 -6.94 7.07
CA VAL A 116 1.77 -8.17 7.34
C VAL A 116 2.42 -8.62 6.04
N ASN A 117 3.72 -8.91 6.10
CA ASN A 117 4.52 -9.47 5.01
C ASN A 117 5.60 -10.41 5.57
N GLU A 118 6.36 -11.08 4.71
CA GLU A 118 7.43 -12.00 5.15
C GLU A 118 8.46 -11.30 6.05
N ASP A 119 8.89 -10.09 5.68
CA ASP A 119 9.87 -9.31 6.44
C ASP A 119 9.38 -9.01 7.87
N SER A 120 8.08 -8.77 8.04
CA SER A 120 7.47 -8.47 9.35
C SER A 120 7.50 -9.65 10.32
N VAL A 121 7.63 -10.88 9.81
CA VAL A 121 7.68 -12.10 10.62
C VAL A 121 9.07 -12.74 10.68
N GLN A 122 10.04 -12.23 9.92
CA GLN A 122 11.37 -12.83 9.81
C GLN A 122 12.07 -12.96 11.18
N GLY A 123 11.86 -12.02 12.10
CA GLY A 123 12.40 -12.07 13.46
C GLY A 123 11.77 -13.14 14.37
N ALA A 124 10.66 -13.74 13.96
CA ALA A 124 9.97 -14.80 14.71
C ALA A 124 10.28 -16.21 14.18
N VAL A 125 10.97 -16.32 13.04
CA VAL A 125 11.33 -17.60 12.43
C VAL A 125 12.74 -17.99 12.85
N THR A 126 12.89 -19.24 13.31
CA THR A 126 14.15 -19.73 13.89
C THR A 126 14.98 -20.57 12.92
N ALA A 127 14.34 -21.19 11.93
CA ALA A 127 15.03 -21.93 10.88
C ALA A 127 15.94 -21.03 10.05
N GLU A 128 16.94 -21.58 9.37
CA GLU A 128 17.67 -20.83 8.35
C GLU A 128 16.89 -20.84 7.03
N LYS A 129 17.05 -19.81 6.18
CA LYS A 129 16.32 -19.71 4.90
C LYS A 129 16.55 -20.90 3.95
N ASN A 130 17.64 -21.65 4.15
CA ASN A 130 17.98 -22.83 3.36
C ASN A 130 17.41 -24.14 3.94
N ASP A 131 16.79 -24.10 5.12
CA ASP A 131 16.19 -25.28 5.73
C ASP A 131 14.84 -25.60 5.09
N SER A 132 14.56 -26.90 4.93
CA SER A 132 13.28 -27.38 4.39
C SER A 132 12.07 -27.04 5.27
N SER A 133 12.29 -26.70 6.55
CA SER A 133 11.26 -26.26 7.49
C SER A 133 10.97 -24.76 7.42
N TRP A 134 11.82 -23.95 6.80
CA TRP A 134 11.70 -22.49 6.76
C TRP A 134 10.33 -22.04 6.27
N GLU A 135 9.88 -22.55 5.12
CA GLU A 135 8.59 -22.18 4.54
C GLU A 135 7.40 -22.53 5.44
N ALA A 136 7.48 -23.66 6.15
CA ALA A 136 6.43 -24.06 7.08
C ALA A 136 6.40 -23.16 8.32
N GLU A 137 7.55 -22.77 8.85
CA GLU A 137 7.64 -21.84 9.98
C GLU A 137 7.19 -20.42 9.59
N VAL A 138 7.63 -19.89 8.44
CA VAL A 138 7.19 -18.59 7.93
C VAL A 138 5.68 -18.58 7.74
N ARG A 139 5.12 -19.63 7.13
CA ARG A 139 3.66 -19.78 6.96
C ARG A 139 2.95 -19.74 8.31
N GLY A 140 3.42 -20.49 9.30
CA GLY A 140 2.85 -20.52 10.64
C GLY A 140 2.93 -19.16 11.35
N ALA A 141 4.06 -18.46 11.21
CA ALA A 141 4.29 -17.13 11.77
C ALA A 141 3.36 -16.08 11.16
N ILE A 142 3.21 -16.06 9.83
CA ILE A 142 2.28 -15.15 9.13
C ILE A 142 0.84 -15.39 9.61
N ILE A 143 0.38 -16.64 9.62
CA ILE A 143 -0.99 -16.96 10.03
C ILE A 143 -1.21 -16.51 11.48
N SER A 144 -0.27 -16.82 12.37
CA SER A 144 -0.36 -16.45 13.79
C SER A 144 -0.36 -14.92 13.98
N GLY A 145 0.47 -14.19 13.23
CA GLY A 145 0.48 -12.73 13.21
C GLY A 145 -0.86 -12.15 12.76
N ILE A 146 -1.42 -12.64 11.65
CA ILE A 146 -2.75 -12.23 11.16
C ILE A 146 -3.82 -12.49 12.24
N VAL A 147 -3.85 -13.70 12.79
CA VAL A 147 -4.84 -14.11 13.81
C VAL A 147 -4.75 -13.23 15.05
N GLN A 148 -3.54 -12.90 15.50
CA GLN A 148 -3.34 -12.03 16.65
C GLN A 148 -3.91 -10.63 16.39
N GLN A 149 -3.56 -10.01 15.27
CA GLN A 149 -4.03 -8.67 14.91
C GLN A 149 -5.57 -8.62 14.78
N LEU A 150 -6.17 -9.65 14.18
CA LEU A 150 -7.63 -9.75 14.09
C LEU A 150 -8.30 -9.94 15.46
N LYS A 151 -7.69 -10.70 16.39
CA LYS A 151 -8.20 -10.84 17.77
C LYS A 151 -8.18 -9.50 18.52
N GLU A 152 -7.17 -8.68 18.25
CA GLU A 152 -7.05 -7.30 18.74
C GLU A 152 -7.97 -6.31 18.01
N LYS A 153 -8.79 -6.81 17.06
CA LYS A 153 -9.73 -6.04 16.23
C LYS A 153 -9.07 -5.02 15.31
N GLN A 154 -7.82 -5.28 14.92
CA GLN A 154 -7.12 -4.48 13.93
C GLN A 154 -7.47 -4.96 12.52
N ASN A 155 -7.51 -4.03 11.57
CA ASN A 155 -7.62 -4.40 10.16
C ASN A 155 -6.25 -4.85 9.68
N VAL A 156 -6.20 -5.90 8.88
CA VAL A 156 -4.95 -6.52 8.41
C VAL A 156 -4.94 -6.53 6.91
N VAL A 157 -3.80 -6.17 6.32
CA VAL A 157 -3.52 -6.37 4.90
C VAL A 157 -2.31 -7.29 4.75
N LEU A 158 -2.45 -8.34 3.96
CA LEU A 158 -1.35 -9.25 3.65
C LEU A 158 -0.73 -8.85 2.31
N ASP A 159 0.53 -8.40 2.35
CA ASP A 159 1.34 -8.14 1.15
C ASP A 159 2.28 -9.32 0.90
N ASP A 160 1.71 -10.39 0.34
CA ASP A 160 2.46 -11.57 -0.11
C ASP A 160 1.86 -12.04 -1.45
N SER A 161 2.70 -12.24 -2.45
CA SER A 161 2.23 -12.64 -3.79
C SER A 161 1.92 -14.13 -3.87
N LEU A 162 2.83 -14.96 -3.35
CA LEU A 162 2.81 -16.41 -3.60
C LEU A 162 1.84 -17.11 -2.66
N ARG A 163 1.90 -16.79 -1.36
CA ARG A 163 1.07 -17.45 -0.35
C ARG A 163 -0.41 -17.10 -0.54
N VAL A 164 -0.72 -15.88 -0.96
CA VAL A 164 -2.10 -15.47 -1.28
C VAL A 164 -2.69 -16.29 -2.42
N MET A 165 -1.89 -16.76 -3.39
CA MET A 165 -2.36 -17.64 -4.47
C MET A 165 -2.58 -19.08 -4.02
N ASP A 166 -1.92 -19.54 -2.95
CA ASP A 166 -2.12 -20.89 -2.39
C ASP A 166 -3.48 -21.04 -1.68
N GLU A 167 -4.32 -21.92 -2.22
CA GLU A 167 -5.63 -22.25 -1.66
C GLU A 167 -5.55 -22.84 -0.25
N LYS A 168 -4.58 -23.72 -0.01
CA LYS A 168 -4.42 -24.33 1.31
C LYS A 168 -4.09 -23.25 2.34
N PHE A 169 -3.24 -22.29 1.97
CA PHE A 169 -2.86 -21.19 2.85
C PHE A 169 -4.06 -20.32 3.23
N ARG A 170 -4.89 -19.95 2.27
CA ARG A 170 -6.12 -19.19 2.53
C ARG A 170 -7.07 -19.95 3.43
N HIS A 171 -7.21 -21.26 3.22
CA HIS A 171 -8.08 -22.08 4.05
C HIS A 171 -7.57 -22.20 5.49
N ASP A 172 -6.25 -22.34 5.69
CA ASP A 172 -5.64 -22.35 7.02
C ASP A 172 -5.91 -21.02 7.76
N ILE A 173 -5.84 -19.88 7.06
CA ILE A 173 -6.20 -18.58 7.63
C ILE A 173 -7.69 -18.54 8.03
N ILE A 174 -8.59 -18.91 7.13
CA ILE A 174 -10.05 -18.89 7.38
C ILE A 174 -10.39 -19.76 8.59
N THR A 175 -9.72 -20.90 8.72
CA THR A 175 -9.93 -21.85 9.83
C THR A 175 -9.41 -21.31 11.16
N ALA A 176 -8.26 -20.64 11.16
CA ALA A 176 -7.61 -20.15 12.38
C ALA A 176 -8.12 -18.77 12.85
N ALA A 177 -8.59 -17.94 11.92
CA ALA A 177 -8.97 -16.55 12.20
C ALA A 177 -10.29 -16.45 12.99
N PRO A 178 -10.42 -15.45 13.88
CA PRO A 178 -11.72 -15.10 14.43
C PRO A 178 -12.64 -14.57 13.31
N ALA A 179 -13.94 -14.45 13.61
CA ALA A 179 -14.90 -13.87 12.67
C ALA A 179 -14.43 -12.47 12.20
N CYS A 180 -14.21 -12.33 10.90
CA CYS A 180 -13.70 -11.14 10.25
C CYS A 180 -14.34 -10.96 8.87
N ASN A 181 -14.22 -9.76 8.31
CA ASN A 181 -14.59 -9.51 6.93
C ASN A 181 -13.45 -9.92 6.01
N LEU A 182 -13.72 -10.83 5.09
CA LEU A 182 -12.75 -11.33 4.11
C LEU A 182 -12.85 -10.50 2.83
N LEU A 183 -11.81 -9.70 2.56
CA LEU A 183 -11.71 -8.86 1.37
C LEU A 183 -10.50 -9.23 0.51
N VAL A 184 -10.62 -9.00 -0.79
CA VAL A 184 -9.52 -9.15 -1.74
C VAL A 184 -9.45 -7.98 -2.70
N LYS A 185 -8.24 -7.41 -2.87
CA LYS A 185 -7.94 -6.44 -3.92
C LYS A 185 -7.14 -7.13 -5.01
N GLN A 186 -7.67 -7.09 -6.24
CA GLN A 186 -7.02 -7.69 -7.41
C GLN A 186 -6.10 -6.70 -8.10
N PHE A 187 -4.96 -7.20 -8.58
CA PHE A 187 -4.00 -6.50 -9.41
C PHE A 187 -3.74 -7.29 -10.69
N PRO A 188 -4.73 -7.34 -11.61
CA PRO A 188 -4.57 -8.05 -12.86
C PRO A 188 -3.54 -7.32 -13.73
N ILE A 189 -2.45 -8.00 -14.05
CA ILE A 189 -1.41 -7.53 -14.95
C ILE A 189 -0.88 -8.72 -15.75
N LYS A 190 -0.49 -8.49 -17.00
CA LYS A 190 0.17 -9.52 -17.81
C LYS A 190 1.61 -9.74 -17.34
N ALA A 191 2.07 -10.98 -17.40
CA ALA A 191 3.43 -11.39 -17.03
C ALA A 191 4.50 -10.50 -17.67
N PHE A 192 4.39 -10.22 -18.98
CA PHE A 192 5.29 -9.33 -19.71
C PHE A 192 5.46 -7.93 -19.06
N TYR A 193 4.37 -7.30 -18.64
CA TYR A 193 4.43 -5.97 -18.01
C TYR A 193 4.99 -6.04 -16.59
N ALA A 194 4.66 -7.09 -15.84
CA ALA A 194 5.22 -7.31 -14.52
C ALA A 194 6.73 -7.55 -14.58
N TYR A 195 7.17 -8.39 -15.53
CA TYR A 195 8.57 -8.67 -15.79
C TYR A 195 9.36 -7.40 -16.13
N THR A 196 8.83 -6.57 -17.03
CA THR A 196 9.47 -5.29 -17.40
C THR A 196 9.65 -4.35 -16.19
N ARG A 197 8.68 -4.34 -15.26
CA ARG A 197 8.79 -3.54 -14.03
C ARG A 197 9.86 -4.11 -13.09
N LEU A 198 9.87 -5.42 -12.89
CA LEU A 198 10.86 -6.08 -12.04
C LEU A 198 12.28 -5.91 -12.58
N LEU A 199 12.47 -5.99 -13.89
CA LEU A 199 13.77 -5.70 -14.53
C LEU A 199 14.25 -4.29 -14.24
N LYS A 200 13.35 -3.30 -14.36
CA LYS A 200 13.68 -1.91 -14.05
C LYS A 200 14.02 -1.72 -12.56
N ASP A 201 13.24 -2.31 -11.66
CA ASP A 201 13.50 -2.23 -10.21
C ASP A 201 14.85 -2.88 -9.86
N ALA A 202 15.20 -3.97 -10.53
CA ALA A 202 16.50 -4.63 -10.45
C ALA A 202 17.66 -3.75 -10.94
N GLU A 203 17.50 -3.08 -12.09
CA GLU A 203 18.49 -2.13 -12.62
C GLU A 203 18.72 -0.94 -11.68
N GLU A 204 17.67 -0.49 -10.99
CA GLU A 204 17.72 0.63 -10.05
C GLU A 204 18.25 0.24 -8.65
N GLY A 205 18.58 -1.04 -8.43
CA GLY A 205 19.08 -1.54 -7.14
C GLY A 205 18.00 -1.65 -6.05
N ASN A 206 16.72 -1.57 -6.44
CA ASN A 206 15.55 -1.67 -5.57
C ASN A 206 14.92 -3.07 -5.58
N GLY A 207 15.45 -4.00 -6.38
CA GLY A 207 14.85 -5.30 -6.65
C GLY A 207 15.07 -6.36 -5.58
N GLY A 208 13.98 -7.02 -5.17
CA GLY A 208 13.99 -8.34 -4.53
C GLY A 208 14.21 -9.49 -5.53
N SER A 209 13.79 -10.71 -5.18
CA SER A 209 13.99 -11.95 -5.96
C SER A 209 13.72 -11.79 -7.46
N TYR A 210 14.64 -12.28 -8.28
CA TYR A 210 14.50 -12.31 -9.74
C TYR A 210 13.60 -13.47 -10.15
N LEU A 211 12.47 -13.15 -10.78
CA LEU A 211 11.64 -14.13 -11.48
C LEU A 211 11.84 -13.98 -12.98
N THR A 212 11.96 -15.11 -13.66
CA THR A 212 11.97 -15.21 -15.10
C THR A 212 10.60 -14.89 -15.68
N GLU A 213 10.56 -14.56 -16.98
CA GLU A 213 9.31 -14.33 -17.69
C GLU A 213 8.38 -15.57 -17.65
N ILE A 214 8.95 -16.77 -17.81
CA ILE A 214 8.21 -18.04 -17.76
C ILE A 214 7.57 -18.25 -16.38
N GLU A 215 8.30 -18.03 -15.30
CA GLU A 215 7.75 -18.14 -13.94
C GLU A 215 6.61 -17.14 -13.71
N LEU A 216 6.69 -15.94 -14.29
CA LEU A 216 5.61 -14.96 -14.20
C LEU A 216 4.38 -15.35 -15.02
N GLU A 217 4.55 -16.00 -16.16
CA GLU A 217 3.44 -16.58 -16.93
C GLU A 217 2.73 -17.70 -16.16
N GLU A 218 3.48 -18.56 -15.48
CA GLU A 218 2.93 -19.59 -14.58
C GLU A 218 2.15 -18.98 -13.41
N LEU A 219 2.66 -17.89 -12.85
CA LEU A 219 1.98 -17.13 -11.80
C LEU A 219 0.74 -16.39 -12.33
N GLU A 220 0.73 -15.94 -13.58
CA GLU A 220 -0.47 -15.36 -14.22
C GLU A 220 -1.58 -16.41 -14.33
N MET A 221 -1.25 -17.64 -14.77
CA MET A 221 -2.22 -18.74 -14.77
C MET A 221 -2.70 -19.09 -13.36
N SER A 222 -1.79 -19.08 -12.38
CA SER A 222 -2.11 -19.33 -10.97
C SER A 222 -3.01 -18.24 -10.38
N PHE A 223 -2.85 -16.97 -10.79
CA PHE A 223 -3.70 -15.86 -10.41
C PHE A 223 -5.16 -16.10 -10.82
N ASP A 224 -5.40 -16.49 -12.07
CA ASP A 224 -6.76 -16.73 -12.57
C ASP A 224 -7.44 -17.88 -11.82
N LYS A 225 -6.68 -18.95 -11.55
CA LYS A 225 -7.14 -20.09 -10.75
C LYS A 225 -7.47 -19.67 -9.31
N ALA A 226 -6.58 -18.91 -8.67
CA ALA A 226 -6.75 -18.44 -7.30
C ALA A 226 -7.96 -17.50 -7.18
N TRP A 227 -8.18 -16.61 -8.17
CA TRP A 227 -9.34 -15.74 -8.18
C TRP A 227 -10.66 -16.51 -8.29
N ALA A 228 -10.69 -17.56 -9.12
CA ALA A 228 -11.87 -18.42 -9.25
C ALA A 228 -12.19 -19.15 -7.93
N SER A 229 -11.19 -19.71 -7.25
CA SER A 229 -11.38 -20.41 -5.97
C SER A 229 -11.75 -19.44 -4.84
N MET A 230 -11.14 -18.26 -4.78
CA MET A 230 -11.45 -17.25 -3.76
C MET A 230 -12.93 -16.84 -3.75
N LYS A 231 -13.59 -16.79 -4.92
CA LYS A 231 -15.04 -16.51 -4.98
C LYS A 231 -15.86 -17.58 -4.27
N LEU A 232 -15.43 -18.84 -4.35
CA LEU A 232 -16.10 -19.98 -3.72
C LEU A 232 -15.81 -20.03 -2.21
N GLU A 233 -14.62 -19.60 -1.81
CA GLU A 233 -14.18 -19.50 -0.40
C GLU A 233 -14.86 -18.36 0.38
N GLY A 234 -15.58 -17.45 -0.30
CA GLY A 234 -16.32 -16.35 0.33
C GLY A 234 -15.56 -15.02 0.43
N TRP A 235 -14.46 -14.86 -0.32
CA TRP A 235 -13.75 -13.58 -0.40
C TRP A 235 -14.54 -12.55 -1.21
N ASN A 236 -14.71 -11.36 -0.65
CA ASN A 236 -15.42 -10.28 -1.33
C ASN A 236 -14.43 -9.32 -2.00
N PRO A 237 -14.67 -8.89 -3.25
CA PRO A 237 -13.83 -7.89 -3.87
C PRO A 237 -13.90 -6.57 -3.09
N LEU A 238 -12.74 -5.96 -2.85
CA LEU A 238 -12.67 -4.60 -2.32
C LEU A 238 -13.29 -3.67 -3.36
N LEU A 239 -14.46 -3.10 -3.03
CA LEU A 239 -15.16 -2.19 -3.93
C LEU A 239 -14.30 -0.94 -4.16
N ASP A 240 -13.90 -0.72 -5.41
CA ASP A 240 -13.29 0.55 -5.79
C ASP A 240 -14.34 1.65 -5.67
N THR A 241 -14.19 2.50 -4.65
CA THR A 241 -15.07 3.65 -4.38
C THR A 241 -15.16 4.64 -5.54
N SER A 242 -14.31 4.49 -6.57
CA SER A 242 -14.34 5.26 -7.82
C SER A 242 -15.53 4.93 -8.73
N TYR A 243 -16.20 3.78 -8.58
CA TYR A 243 -17.35 3.42 -9.44
C TYR A 243 -18.74 3.82 -8.89
N SER A 244 -18.83 4.31 -7.66
CA SER A 244 -20.13 4.68 -7.06
C SER A 244 -20.61 6.10 -7.37
N ARG A 245 -19.88 6.86 -8.21
CA ARG A 245 -20.23 8.26 -8.56
C ARG A 245 -21.00 8.45 -9.88
N SER A 246 -21.36 7.40 -10.63
CA SER A 246 -22.00 7.57 -11.96
C SER A 246 -23.42 7.04 -12.12
N LYS A 247 -24.12 6.61 -11.06
CA LYS A 247 -25.55 6.27 -11.13
C LYS A 247 -26.43 7.22 -10.32
N HIS A 248 -26.33 8.51 -10.63
CA HIS A 248 -27.43 9.45 -10.46
C HIS A 248 -27.22 10.58 -11.47
N ASN A 249 -27.77 10.39 -12.66
CA ASN A 249 -28.30 11.43 -13.53
C ASN A 249 -29.59 10.89 -14.14
#